data_AF-A0A920NCZ0-F1
#
_entry.id   AF-A0A920NCZ0-F1
#
_cell.length_a   1.000
_cell.length_b   1.000
_cell.length_c   1.000
_cell.angle_alpha   90.00
_cell.angle_beta   90.00
_cell.angle_gamma   90.00
#
_symmetry.space_group_name_H-M   'P 1'
#
loop_
_entity.id
_entity.type
_entity.pdbx_description
1 polymer ?
#
loop_
_entity_poly.entity_id
_entity_poly.type
_entity_poly.pdbx_seq_one_letter_code
_entity_poly.pdbx_strand_id
1 'polypeptide(L)'
;MGLPTPANYVVVASLMSMVLVDVGNASGYIFPLIAVHLFVFYFGLMADVTPPVGLASYAAAGISGGDPLKTGVQALWYSLRTGVLPIVFLFNHELLLIGIENIWHAILVIITSLIGILVFSAATQGWFINKLRWFEIIIFFIVSISFLSPEFVLNKFYPKFNYVNLNDANVVTFQPQKDVHIKITRPSPYGERYKLFEIKKGTFEGRI
;
A
#
# COMPACT_ATOMS: atom_id res chain seq x y z
N MET A 1 19.87 -19.44 -10.96
CA MET A 1 19.17 -19.14 -12.23
C MET A 1 17.80 -18.57 -11.87
N GLY A 2 17.31 -17.57 -12.61
CA GLY A 2 15.98 -16.98 -12.37
C GLY A 2 14.86 -17.99 -12.63
N LEU A 3 13.89 -18.06 -11.73
CA LEU A 3 12.68 -18.86 -11.93
C LEU A 3 11.73 -18.08 -12.86
N PRO A 4 11.08 -18.73 -13.85
CA PRO A 4 10.04 -18.07 -14.63
C PRO A 4 8.94 -17.50 -13.73
N THR A 5 8.33 -16.38 -14.14
CA THR A 5 7.35 -15.64 -13.33
C THR A 5 6.26 -16.52 -12.71
N PRO A 6 5.63 -17.50 -13.41
CA PRO A 6 4.62 -18.35 -12.79
C PRO A 6 5.19 -19.22 -11.65
N ALA A 7 6.39 -19.79 -11.85
CA ALA A 7 7.05 -20.60 -10.82
C ALA A 7 7.47 -19.73 -9.63
N ASN A 8 7.98 -18.53 -9.89
CA ASN A 8 8.34 -17.58 -8.83
C ASN A 8 7.11 -17.19 -8.00
N TYR A 9 6.00 -16.85 -8.65
CA TYR A 9 4.75 -16.52 -7.96
C TYR A 9 4.27 -17.65 -7.05
N VAL A 10 4.26 -18.91 -7.52
CA VAL A 10 3.82 -20.05 -6.69
C VAL A 10 4.69 -20.21 -5.45
N VAL A 11 6.01 -20.11 -5.60
CA VAL A 11 6.97 -20.21 -4.48
C VAL A 11 6.75 -19.07 -3.48
N VAL A 12 6.76 -17.81 -3.94
CA VAL A 12 6.60 -16.66 -3.04
C VAL A 12 5.19 -16.64 -2.42
N ALA A 13 4.14 -17.00 -3.16
CA ALA A 13 2.77 -17.03 -2.63
C ALA A 13 2.61 -18.10 -1.55
N SER A 14 3.19 -19.29 -1.74
CA SER A 14 3.11 -20.37 -0.74
C SER A 14 3.77 -20.03 0.60
N LEU A 15 4.77 -19.14 0.58
CA LEU A 15 5.53 -18.75 1.78
C LEU A 15 5.05 -17.41 2.37
N MET A 16 4.84 -16.40 1.54
CA MET A 16 4.66 -15.01 1.99
C MET A 16 3.20 -14.63 2.18
N SER A 17 2.24 -15.28 1.49
CA SER A 17 0.83 -14.87 1.58
C SER A 17 0.29 -15.04 3.01
N MET A 18 0.51 -16.21 3.63
CA MET A 18 0.07 -16.49 5.00
C MET A 18 0.76 -15.56 6.00
N VAL A 19 2.08 -15.37 5.86
CA VAL A 19 2.84 -14.48 6.74
C VAL A 19 2.32 -13.05 6.66
N LEU A 20 2.01 -12.55 5.45
CA LEU A 20 1.49 -11.19 5.29
C LEU A 20 0.11 -11.01 5.92
N VAL A 21 -0.77 -12.01 5.81
CA VAL A 21 -2.08 -12.02 6.47
C VAL A 21 -1.93 -12.05 7.99
N ASP A 22 -1.08 -12.92 8.52
CA ASP A 22 -0.90 -13.08 9.97
C ASP A 22 -0.26 -11.85 10.61
N VAL A 23 0.79 -11.30 9.99
CA VAL A 23 1.46 -10.07 10.46
C VAL A 23 0.57 -8.85 10.29
N GLY A 24 -0.18 -8.78 9.18
CA GLY A 24 -1.21 -7.76 8.96
C GLY A 24 -2.23 -7.78 10.10
N ASN A 25 -2.81 -8.95 10.38
CA ASN A 25 -3.78 -9.14 11.46
C ASN A 25 -3.20 -8.84 12.85
N ALA A 26 -1.93 -9.18 13.10
CA ALA A 26 -1.26 -8.86 14.37
C ALA A 26 -1.02 -7.34 14.54
N SER A 27 -0.74 -6.65 13.43
CA SER A 27 -0.69 -5.18 13.35
C SER A 27 -2.10 -4.55 13.25
N GLY A 28 -3.12 -5.42 13.21
CA GLY A 28 -4.55 -5.23 12.95
C GLY A 28 -4.93 -4.38 11.76
N TYR A 29 -4.21 -4.60 10.67
CA TYR A 29 -4.72 -4.43 9.32
C TYR A 29 -5.38 -5.73 8.85
N ILE A 30 -6.51 -5.60 8.15
CA ILE A 30 -7.16 -6.74 7.50
C ILE A 30 -7.01 -6.52 6.00
N PHE A 31 -6.17 -7.32 5.37
CA PHE A 31 -5.93 -7.25 3.93
C PHE A 31 -6.84 -8.24 3.19
N PRO A 32 -7.57 -7.83 2.14
CA PRO A 32 -8.25 -8.73 1.23
C PRO A 32 -7.25 -9.72 0.61
N LEU A 33 -7.64 -10.99 0.52
CA LEU A 33 -6.76 -12.05 0.00
C LEU A 33 -6.26 -11.75 -1.42
N ILE A 34 -7.11 -11.18 -2.27
CA ILE A 34 -6.72 -10.79 -3.63
C ILE A 34 -5.61 -9.74 -3.64
N ALA A 35 -5.62 -8.78 -2.70
CA ALA A 35 -4.58 -7.77 -2.56
C ALA A 35 -3.25 -8.41 -2.12
N VAL A 36 -3.31 -9.36 -1.20
CA VAL A 36 -2.13 -10.14 -0.75
C VAL A 36 -1.50 -10.93 -1.91
N HIS A 37 -2.32 -11.63 -2.69
CA HIS A 37 -1.82 -12.40 -3.84
C HIS A 37 -1.26 -11.50 -4.95
N LEU A 38 -1.91 -10.37 -5.25
CA LEU A 38 -1.39 -9.39 -6.19
C LEU A 38 -0.09 -8.76 -5.69
N PHE A 39 0.02 -8.46 -4.39
CA PHE A 39 1.25 -7.94 -3.78
C PHE A 39 2.42 -8.90 -4.04
N VAL A 40 2.23 -10.17 -3.69
CA VAL A 40 3.26 -11.21 -3.89
C VAL A 40 3.57 -11.42 -5.37
N PHE A 41 2.55 -11.40 -6.24
CA PHE A 41 2.73 -11.50 -7.69
C PHE A 41 3.58 -10.36 -8.26
N TYR A 42 3.35 -9.11 -7.85
CA TYR A 42 4.13 -7.96 -8.30
C TYR A 42 5.59 -8.03 -7.86
N PHE A 43 5.88 -8.46 -6.63
CA PHE A 43 7.27 -8.69 -6.21
C PHE A 43 7.90 -9.88 -6.92
N GLY A 44 7.10 -10.90 -7.26
CA GLY A 44 7.50 -12.00 -8.13
C GLY A 44 7.94 -11.53 -9.52
N LEU A 45 7.21 -10.59 -10.13
CA LEU A 45 7.59 -9.95 -11.40
C LEU A 45 8.87 -9.12 -11.28
N MET A 46 9.02 -8.41 -10.16
CA MET A 46 10.18 -7.53 -9.95
C MET A 46 11.49 -8.31 -9.79
N ALA A 47 11.43 -9.56 -9.31
CA ALA A 47 12.61 -10.43 -9.21
C ALA A 47 13.30 -10.68 -10.57
N ASP A 48 12.57 -10.61 -11.68
CA ASP A 48 13.11 -10.81 -13.03
C ASP A 48 13.99 -9.66 -13.54
N VAL A 49 14.00 -8.52 -12.83
CA VAL A 49 14.85 -7.36 -13.16
C VAL A 49 15.91 -7.04 -12.11
N THR A 50 15.89 -7.68 -10.94
CA THR A 50 16.87 -7.43 -9.86
C THR A 50 18.21 -8.14 -10.10
N PRO A 51 19.34 -7.42 -10.18
CA PRO A 51 20.65 -8.05 -10.18
C PRO A 51 20.93 -8.78 -8.85
N PRO A 52 21.63 -9.94 -8.85
CA PRO A 52 22.27 -10.60 -10.00
C PRO A 52 21.37 -11.57 -10.78
N VAL A 53 20.13 -11.82 -10.35
CA VAL A 53 19.28 -12.90 -10.88
C VAL A 53 18.59 -12.56 -12.19
N GLY A 54 18.26 -11.27 -12.41
CA GLY A 54 17.29 -10.78 -13.40
C GLY A 54 17.41 -11.29 -14.84
N LEU A 55 16.80 -12.44 -15.13
CA LEU A 55 16.88 -13.15 -16.41
C LEU A 55 16.54 -12.24 -17.61
N ALA A 56 15.50 -11.41 -17.47
CA ALA A 56 15.07 -10.49 -18.51
C ALA A 56 16.13 -9.42 -18.82
N SER A 57 16.82 -8.91 -17.78
CA SER A 57 17.88 -7.91 -17.93
C SER A 57 19.13 -8.51 -18.58
N TYR A 58 19.45 -9.76 -18.28
CA TYR A 58 20.57 -10.48 -18.91
C TYR A 58 20.28 -10.78 -20.39
N ALA A 59 19.06 -11.19 -20.71
CA ALA A 59 18.64 -11.39 -22.10
C ALA A 59 18.69 -10.07 -22.89
N ALA A 60 18.19 -8.97 -22.32
CA ALA A 60 18.23 -7.65 -22.93
C ALA A 60 19.68 -7.15 -23.14
N ALA A 61 20.58 -7.40 -22.20
CA ALA A 61 22.00 -7.08 -22.33
C ALA A 61 22.66 -7.88 -23.47
N GLY A 62 22.31 -9.16 -23.63
CA GLY A 62 22.78 -10.00 -24.74
C GLY A 62 22.36 -9.49 -26.12
N ILE A 63 21.18 -8.89 -26.24
CA ILE A 63 20.68 -8.30 -27.49
C ILE A 63 21.30 -6.91 -27.74
N SER A 64 21.43 -6.09 -26.70
CA SER A 64 21.92 -4.70 -26.81
C SER A 64 23.45 -4.58 -26.80
N GLY A 65 24.18 -5.65 -26.45
CA GLY A 65 25.63 -5.63 -26.28
C GLY A 65 26.11 -4.91 -25.02
N GLY A 66 25.19 -4.59 -24.09
CA GLY A 66 25.50 -3.92 -22.83
C GLY A 66 26.00 -4.88 -21.75
N ASP A 67 26.48 -4.33 -20.64
CA ASP A 67 26.83 -5.10 -19.46
C ASP A 67 25.54 -5.59 -18.75
N PRO A 68 25.38 -6.90 -18.45
CA PRO A 68 24.17 -7.43 -17.82
C PRO A 68 23.86 -6.85 -16.45
N LEU A 69 24.88 -6.60 -15.63
CA LEU A 69 24.72 -6.03 -14.30
C LEU A 69 24.25 -4.57 -14.38
N LYS A 70 24.89 -3.75 -15.22
CA LYS A 70 24.47 -2.35 -15.45
C LYS A 70 23.06 -2.27 -16.03
N THR A 71 22.73 -3.16 -16.98
CA THR A 71 21.38 -3.24 -17.57
C THR A 71 20.34 -3.56 -16.51
N GLY A 72 20.62 -4.52 -15.62
CA GLY A 72 19.70 -4.85 -14.52
C GLY A 72 19.58 -3.75 -13.47
N VAL A 73 20.67 -3.04 -13.12
CA VAL A 73 20.58 -1.87 -12.23
C VAL A 73 19.70 -0.77 -12.84
N GLN A 74 19.86 -0.51 -14.13
CA GLN A 74 19.02 0.46 -14.84
C GLN A 74 17.55 0.02 -14.88
N ALA A 75 17.30 -1.26 -15.17
CA ALA A 75 15.95 -1.83 -15.17
C ALA A 75 15.30 -1.75 -13.79
N LEU A 76 16.05 -2.03 -12.73
CA LEU A 76 15.58 -1.88 -11.34
C LEU A 76 15.21 -0.44 -11.03
N TRP A 77 16.03 0.53 -11.44
CA TRP A 77 15.75 1.96 -11.24
C TRP A 77 14.44 2.39 -11.93
N TYR A 78 14.18 1.91 -13.15
CA TYR A 78 12.94 2.17 -13.87
C TYR A 78 11.73 1.43 -13.26
N SER A 79 11.94 0.26 -12.66
CA SER A 79 10.90 -0.55 -12.04
C SER A 79 10.50 -0.09 -10.63
N LEU A 80 11.13 0.95 -10.05
CA LEU A 80 10.77 1.48 -8.73
C LEU A 80 9.28 1.83 -8.61
N ARG A 81 8.66 2.36 -9.67
CA ARG A 81 7.20 2.63 -9.72
C ARG A 81 6.36 1.38 -9.52
N THR A 82 6.81 0.26 -10.08
CA THR A 82 6.15 -1.05 -9.98
C THR A 82 6.39 -1.68 -8.61
N GLY A 83 7.51 -1.36 -7.94
CA GLY A 83 7.78 -1.81 -6.57
C GLY A 83 6.98 -1.07 -5.50
N VAL A 84 6.68 0.22 -5.71
CA VAL A 84 5.89 1.02 -4.75
C VAL A 84 4.39 0.71 -4.85
N LEU A 85 3.87 0.48 -6.06
CA LEU A 85 2.44 0.27 -6.29
C LEU A 85 1.80 -0.83 -5.39
N PRO A 86 2.41 -2.02 -5.21
CA PRO A 86 1.95 -3.04 -4.26
C PRO A 86 1.76 -2.56 -2.85
N ILE A 87 2.70 -1.76 -2.34
CA ILE A 87 2.63 -1.22 -0.99
C ILE A 87 1.41 -0.30 -0.89
N VAL A 88 1.21 0.56 -1.90
CA VAL A 88 0.10 1.51 -1.89
C VAL A 88 -1.26 0.80 -1.92
N PHE A 89 -1.48 -0.14 -2.84
CA PHE A 89 -2.78 -0.81 -2.94
C PHE A 89 -3.06 -1.78 -1.78
N LEU A 90 -2.01 -2.27 -1.10
CA LEU A 90 -2.17 -3.11 0.09
C LEU A 90 -2.71 -2.31 1.28
N PHE A 91 -2.42 -1.01 1.36
CA PHE A 91 -2.99 -0.14 2.39
C PHE A 91 -4.22 0.64 1.91
N ASN A 92 -4.38 0.81 0.60
CA ASN A 92 -5.53 1.46 -0.04
C ASN A 92 -6.17 0.56 -1.09
N HIS A 93 -7.06 -0.32 -0.64
CA HIS A 93 -7.71 -1.33 -1.48
C HIS A 93 -8.65 -0.75 -2.55
N GLU A 94 -9.07 0.51 -2.44
CA GLU A 94 -9.87 1.19 -3.46
C GLU A 94 -9.12 1.25 -4.80
N LEU A 95 -7.78 1.26 -4.77
CA LEU A 95 -6.94 1.17 -5.97
C LEU A 95 -7.14 -0.13 -6.76
N LEU A 96 -7.57 -1.19 -6.09
CA LEU A 96 -7.97 -2.46 -6.71
C LEU A 96 -9.45 -2.49 -7.07
N LEU A 97 -10.14 -1.35 -6.99
CA LEU A 97 -11.57 -1.19 -7.18
C LEU A 97 -12.42 -1.97 -6.15
N ILE A 98 -11.83 -2.27 -4.98
CA ILE A 98 -12.51 -2.98 -3.88
C ILE A 98 -13.15 -1.92 -2.97
N GLY A 99 -14.43 -2.10 -2.65
CA GLY A 99 -15.15 -1.19 -1.75
C GLY A 99 -15.66 0.09 -2.41
N ILE A 100 -15.72 0.14 -3.75
CA ILE A 100 -16.29 1.27 -4.49
C ILE A 100 -17.80 1.24 -4.39
N GLU A 101 -18.38 2.36 -3.95
CA GLU A 101 -19.83 2.49 -3.78
C GLU A 101 -20.53 3.01 -5.04
N ASN A 102 -19.85 3.84 -5.84
CA ASN A 102 -20.46 4.56 -6.97
C ASN A 102 -19.51 4.65 -8.18
N ILE A 103 -20.07 4.76 -9.40
CA ILE A 103 -19.28 4.93 -10.64
C ILE A 103 -18.41 6.20 -10.60
N TRP A 104 -18.92 7.28 -10.00
CA TRP A 104 -18.19 8.53 -9.83
C TRP A 104 -16.98 8.37 -8.90
N HIS A 105 -17.12 7.57 -7.85
CA HIS A 105 -16.02 7.23 -6.94
C HIS A 105 -14.96 6.40 -7.68
N ALA A 106 -15.37 5.43 -8.49
CA ALA A 106 -14.42 4.67 -9.33
C ALA A 106 -13.60 5.57 -10.26
N ILE A 107 -14.26 6.48 -10.97
CA ILE A 107 -13.62 7.40 -11.91
C ILE A 107 -12.62 8.31 -11.14
N LEU A 108 -13.00 8.81 -9.97
CA LEU A 108 -12.11 9.60 -9.13
C LEU A 108 -10.87 8.81 -8.70
N VAL A 109 -11.02 7.57 -8.24
CA VAL A 109 -9.90 6.71 -7.84
C VAL A 109 -8.97 6.43 -9.02
N ILE A 110 -9.52 6.14 -10.21
CA ILE A 110 -8.72 5.90 -11.42
C ILE A 110 -7.92 7.14 -11.81
N ILE A 111 -8.55 8.32 -11.85
CA ILE A 111 -7.87 9.56 -12.25
C ILE A 111 -6.81 9.96 -11.23
N THR A 112 -7.13 9.91 -9.94
CA THR A 112 -6.20 10.29 -8.86
C THR A 112 -5.01 9.34 -8.77
N SER A 113 -5.23 8.03 -8.91
CA SER A 113 -4.16 7.03 -8.92
C SER A 113 -3.27 7.15 -10.16
N LEU A 114 -3.85 7.42 -11.32
CA LEU A 114 -3.11 7.67 -12.57
C LEU A 114 -2.20 8.90 -12.44
N ILE A 115 -2.73 10.01 -11.92
CA ILE A 115 -1.93 11.21 -11.66
C ILE A 115 -0.84 10.90 -10.62
N GLY A 116 -1.19 10.22 -9.53
CA GLY A 116 -0.26 9.87 -8.45
C GLY A 116 0.94 9.06 -8.93
N ILE A 117 0.72 8.04 -9.77
CA ILE A 117 1.79 7.19 -10.30
C ILE A 117 2.60 7.88 -11.41
N LEU A 118 1.97 8.76 -12.21
CA LEU A 118 2.67 9.57 -13.21
C LEU A 118 3.63 10.56 -12.53
N VAL A 119 3.16 11.26 -11.50
CA VAL A 119 3.99 12.18 -10.71
C VAL A 119 5.11 11.41 -9.98
N PHE A 120 4.83 10.23 -9.43
CA PHE A 120 5.86 9.34 -8.85
C PHE A 120 6.94 8.96 -9.86
N SER A 121 6.51 8.55 -11.05
CA SER A 121 7.41 8.15 -12.13
C SER A 121 8.27 9.33 -12.58
N ALA A 122 7.68 10.52 -12.71
CA ALA A 122 8.40 11.72 -13.07
C ALA A 122 9.45 12.12 -12.02
N ALA A 123 9.10 12.01 -10.73
CA ALA A 123 10.00 12.29 -9.62
C ALA A 123 11.20 11.33 -9.59
N THR A 124 10.96 10.02 -9.74
CA THR A 124 12.01 8.99 -9.74
C THR A 124 12.94 9.08 -10.96
N GLN A 125 12.42 9.52 -12.10
CA GLN A 125 13.24 9.74 -13.31
C GLN A 125 13.87 11.13 -13.38
N GLY A 126 13.47 12.07 -12.52
CA GLY A 126 13.94 13.46 -12.56
C GLY A 126 13.49 14.22 -13.82
N TRP A 127 12.45 13.75 -14.51
CA TRP A 127 11.98 14.32 -15.76
C TRP A 127 10.46 14.19 -15.90
N PHE A 128 9.79 15.29 -16.23
CA PHE A 128 8.35 15.31 -16.53
C PHE A 128 8.10 15.80 -17.96
N ILE A 129 8.11 17.12 -18.16
CA ILE A 129 8.18 17.77 -19.48
C ILE A 129 9.59 18.34 -19.65
N ASN A 130 10.09 18.99 -18.60
CA ASN A 130 11.46 19.48 -18.47
C ASN A 130 12.18 18.73 -17.35
N LYS A 131 13.50 18.89 -17.29
CA LYS A 131 14.33 18.36 -16.20
C LYS A 131 13.91 18.99 -14.88
N LEU A 132 13.52 18.14 -13.92
CA LEU A 132 13.08 18.60 -12.61
C LEU A 132 14.30 19.06 -11.79
N ARG A 133 14.14 20.18 -11.10
CA ARG A 133 15.10 20.61 -10.07
C ARG A 133 14.94 19.74 -8.83
N TRP A 134 15.98 19.63 -8.01
CA TRP A 134 15.93 18.76 -6.82
C TRP A 134 14.77 19.12 -5.86
N PHE A 135 14.48 20.41 -5.67
CA PHE A 135 13.33 20.83 -4.87
C PHE A 135 11.98 20.46 -5.52
N GLU A 136 11.88 20.51 -6.85
CA GLU A 136 10.66 20.08 -7.58
C GLU A 136 10.45 18.57 -7.43
N ILE A 137 11.52 17.77 -7.44
CA ILE A 137 11.45 16.32 -7.18
C ILE A 137 10.85 16.04 -5.80
N ILE A 138 11.28 16.77 -4.76
CA ILE A 138 10.73 16.62 -3.41
C ILE A 138 9.24 16.99 -3.38
N ILE A 139 8.86 18.08 -4.02
CA ILE A 139 7.45 18.50 -4.14
C ILE A 139 6.63 17.41 -4.85
N PHE A 140 7.15 16.85 -5.95
CA PHE A 140 6.48 15.79 -6.69
C PHE A 140 6.30 14.53 -5.84
N PHE A 141 7.29 14.14 -5.02
CA PHE A 141 7.12 13.03 -4.09
C PHE A 141 6.01 13.30 -3.07
N ILE A 142 5.92 14.51 -2.51
CA ILE A 142 4.85 14.90 -1.57
C ILE A 142 3.48 14.83 -2.25
N VAL A 143 3.36 15.37 -3.47
CA VAL A 143 2.14 15.33 -4.26
C VAL A 143 1.75 13.88 -4.57
N SER A 144 2.71 13.08 -5.03
CA SER A 144 2.48 11.66 -5.34
C SER A 144 1.96 10.88 -4.13
N ILE A 145 2.58 11.05 -2.96
CA ILE A 145 2.13 10.39 -1.72
C ILE A 145 0.71 10.84 -1.34
N SER A 146 0.39 12.12 -1.54
CA SER A 146 -0.93 12.66 -1.25
C SER A 146 -2.02 12.06 -2.15
N PHE A 147 -1.71 11.79 -3.42
CA PHE A 147 -2.63 11.15 -4.37
C PHE A 147 -2.72 9.63 -4.17
N LEU A 148 -1.60 8.95 -3.91
CA LEU A 148 -1.53 7.49 -3.79
C LEU A 148 -2.05 6.99 -2.43
N SER A 149 -1.81 7.74 -1.36
CA SER A 149 -2.31 7.46 -0.02
C SER A 149 -3.01 8.69 0.58
N PRO A 150 -4.22 9.01 0.11
CA PRO A 150 -4.97 10.15 0.64
C PRO A 150 -5.21 10.04 2.14
N GLU A 151 -5.49 8.82 2.64
CA GLU A 151 -5.68 8.58 4.08
C GLU A 151 -4.45 8.98 4.92
N PHE A 152 -3.23 8.78 4.42
CA PHE A 152 -2.02 9.15 5.18
C PHE A 152 -1.93 10.66 5.43
N VAL A 153 -2.33 11.47 4.45
CA VAL A 153 -2.28 12.94 4.54
C VAL A 153 -3.54 13.48 5.21
N LEU A 154 -4.72 13.02 4.79
CA LEU A 154 -6.00 13.50 5.30
C LEU A 154 -6.17 13.20 6.78
N ASN A 155 -5.77 12.01 7.28
CA ASN A 155 -5.90 11.68 8.70
C ASN A 155 -5.13 12.63 9.63
N LYS A 156 -4.11 13.34 9.13
CA LYS A 156 -3.36 14.32 9.92
C LYS A 156 -4.14 15.62 10.15
N PHE A 157 -5.03 15.97 9.22
CA PHE A 157 -5.84 17.20 9.29
C PHE A 157 -7.29 16.91 9.72
N TYR A 158 -7.83 15.77 9.28
CA TYR A 158 -9.18 15.28 9.51
C TYR A 158 -9.10 13.81 9.91
N PRO A 159 -8.82 13.52 11.20
CA PRO A 159 -8.66 12.14 11.66
C PRO A 159 -9.98 11.36 11.51
N LYS A 160 -9.89 10.16 10.94
CA LYS A 160 -11.02 9.22 10.81
C LYS A 160 -11.63 8.83 12.17
N PHE A 161 -10.82 8.80 13.23
CA PHE A 161 -11.24 8.43 14.58
C PHE A 161 -10.86 9.51 15.60
N ASN A 162 -11.82 9.84 16.48
CA ASN A 162 -11.55 10.61 17.69
C ASN A 162 -11.16 9.65 18.82
N TYR A 163 -9.88 9.58 19.13
CA TYR A 163 -9.37 8.75 20.22
C TYR A 163 -9.68 9.40 21.57
N VAL A 164 -10.43 8.71 22.42
CA VAL A 164 -10.73 9.13 23.80
C VAL A 164 -10.09 8.14 24.76
N ASN A 165 -9.43 8.63 25.80
CA ASN A 165 -8.80 7.78 26.80
C ASN A 165 -9.86 7.27 27.80
N LEU A 166 -9.89 5.96 28.05
CA LEU A 166 -10.90 5.33 28.90
C LEU A 166 -10.74 5.67 30.39
N ASN A 167 -9.65 6.33 30.81
CA ASN A 167 -9.49 6.76 32.20
C ASN A 167 -10.31 8.01 32.54
N ASP A 168 -10.75 8.79 31.55
CA ASP A 168 -11.67 9.92 31.73
C ASP A 168 -13.15 9.48 31.66
N ALA A 169 -13.42 8.17 31.66
CA ALA A 169 -14.68 7.55 31.21
C ALA A 169 -15.90 7.66 32.14
N ASN A 170 -15.90 8.51 33.16
CA ASN A 170 -17.12 8.70 33.95
C ASN A 170 -18.25 9.37 33.15
N VAL A 171 -17.96 10.01 32.00
CA VAL A 171 -19.00 10.50 31.08
C VAL A 171 -18.48 10.50 29.62
N VAL A 172 -18.50 9.36 28.93
CA VAL A 172 -18.43 9.35 27.45
C VAL A 172 -19.84 9.24 26.91
N THR A 173 -20.46 10.37 26.56
CA THR A 173 -21.77 10.36 25.90
C THR A 173 -21.59 9.88 24.46
N PHE A 174 -21.94 8.62 24.20
CA PHE A 174 -21.93 8.08 22.85
C PHE A 174 -22.95 8.85 21.99
N GLN A 175 -22.48 9.44 20.89
CA GLN A 175 -23.33 10.13 19.93
C GLN A 175 -24.02 9.09 19.03
N PRO A 176 -25.37 8.95 19.05
CA PRO A 176 -26.08 7.88 18.34
C PRO A 176 -25.88 7.85 16.82
N GLN A 177 -25.39 8.97 16.26
CA GLN A 177 -25.16 9.17 14.83
C GLN A 177 -23.78 8.65 14.36
N LYS A 178 -22.91 8.23 15.28
CA LYS A 178 -21.55 7.77 14.97
C LYS A 178 -21.37 6.31 15.34
N ASP A 179 -20.54 5.61 14.58
CA ASP A 179 -20.09 4.26 14.94
C ASP A 179 -19.06 4.36 16.06
N VAL A 180 -19.13 3.44 17.02
CA VAL A 180 -18.24 3.40 18.18
C VAL A 180 -17.37 2.16 18.07
N HIS A 181 -16.06 2.36 18.04
CA HIS A 181 -15.08 1.30 18.00
C HIS A 181 -14.33 1.19 19.32
N ILE A 182 -14.40 0.02 19.96
CA ILE A 182 -13.70 -0.27 21.21
C ILE A 182 -12.51 -1.19 20.88
N LYS A 183 -11.31 -0.67 21.09
CA LYS A 183 -10.06 -1.43 20.92
C LYS A 183 -9.64 -2.03 22.26
N ILE A 184 -9.79 -3.33 22.41
CA ILE A 184 -9.28 -4.06 23.58
C ILE A 184 -7.92 -4.63 23.20
N THR A 185 -6.89 -4.26 23.96
CA THR A 185 -5.51 -4.69 23.72
C THR A 185 -5.08 -5.65 24.82
N ARG A 186 -4.52 -6.80 24.43
CA ARG A 186 -3.94 -7.79 25.33
C ARG A 186 -2.43 -7.83 25.10
N PRO A 187 -1.62 -7.62 26.14
CA PRO A 187 -0.18 -7.82 26.05
C PRO A 187 0.13 -9.30 25.87
N SER A 188 1.04 -9.62 24.94
CA SER A 188 1.58 -10.97 24.75
C SER A 188 3.11 -10.93 24.66
N PRO A 189 3.80 -12.06 24.87
CA PRO A 189 5.26 -12.14 24.71
C PRO A 189 5.76 -11.76 23.30
N TYR A 190 4.86 -11.76 22.32
CA TYR A 190 5.13 -11.46 20.90
C TYR A 190 4.61 -10.07 20.49
N GLY A 191 4.20 -9.24 21.44
CA GLY A 191 3.63 -7.91 21.20
C GLY A 191 2.16 -7.77 21.60
N GLU A 192 1.66 -6.55 21.54
CA GLU A 192 0.26 -6.20 21.81
C GLU A 192 -0.66 -6.79 20.73
N ARG A 193 -1.59 -7.67 21.12
CA ARG A 193 -2.66 -8.15 20.23
C ARG A 193 -3.94 -7.44 20.57
N TYR A 194 -4.63 -6.89 19.57
CA TYR A 194 -5.91 -6.25 19.81
C TYR A 194 -7.07 -6.94 19.10
N LYS A 195 -8.25 -6.79 19.67
CA LYS A 195 -9.52 -7.11 19.02
C LYS A 195 -10.37 -5.85 18.98
N LEU A 196 -10.85 -5.50 17.80
CA LEU A 196 -11.74 -4.38 17.59
C LEU A 196 -13.18 -4.85 17.73
N PHE A 197 -13.96 -4.18 18.57
CA PHE A 197 -15.40 -4.36 18.67
C PHE A 197 -16.09 -3.12 18.10
N GLU A 198 -17.08 -3.33 17.24
CA GLU A 198 -17.83 -2.27 16.59
C GLU A 198 -19.28 -2.25 17.10
N ILE A 199 -19.72 -1.09 17.56
CA ILE A 199 -21.11 -0.80 17.88
C ILE A 199 -21.63 0.16 16.80
N LYS A 200 -22.60 -0.31 16.02
CA LYS A 200 -23.15 0.44 14.87
C LYS A 200 -24.02 1.61 15.35
N LYS A 201 -24.00 2.70 14.59
CA LYS A 201 -24.90 3.85 14.80
C LYS A 201 -26.37 3.42 14.92
N GLY A 202 -27.10 4.06 15.83
CA GLY A 202 -28.52 3.78 16.09
C GLY A 202 -28.81 2.51 16.91
N THR A 203 -27.81 1.79 17.40
CA THR A 203 -28.00 0.61 18.27
C THR A 203 -27.92 0.91 19.76
N PHE A 204 -27.58 2.14 20.15
CA PHE A 204 -27.43 2.57 21.54
C PHE A 204 -28.17 3.90 21.78
N GLU A 205 -28.88 3.98 22.90
CA GLU A 205 -29.47 5.23 23.40
C GLU A 205 -28.42 5.96 24.27
N GLY A 206 -28.39 7.30 24.19
CA GLY A 206 -27.24 8.15 24.52
C GLY A 206 -26.74 8.21 25.98
N ARG A 207 -26.88 7.16 26.79
CA ARG A 207 -26.22 7.01 28.10
C ARG A 207 -25.97 5.53 28.43
N ILE A 208 -24.71 5.15 28.62
CA ILE A 208 -24.27 3.97 29.38
C ILE A 208 -23.16 4.45 30.31
#